data_AF-A0A6M0JBF5-F1
#
_entry.id   AF-A0A6M0JBF5-F1
#
_cell.length_a   1.000
_cell.length_b   1.000
_cell.length_c   1.000
_cell.angle_alpha   90.00
_cell.angle_beta   90.00
_cell.angle_gamma   90.00
#
_symmetry.space_group_name_H-M   'P 1'
#
loop_
_entity.id
_entity.type
_entity.pdbx_description
1 polymer ?
#
loop_
_entity_poly.entity_id
_entity_poly.type
_entity_poly.pdbx_seq_one_letter_code
_entity_poly.pdbx_strand_id
1 'polypeptide(L)'
;MPTVKLSFKEYNPVIVNDAVTLKQYWHNHLAQECSQQSATTRDSIVRWLLAKDLERLELLQPKELEVAKQAMEYRWKILHKHYLGISPEGAYRNLITRLGSLVSAHSQIQTWVASSRARQSSFIDVLQHLIQELLQNNTYMQQQMACIAQLTNDRQLQNTLLFASIEEYALRSVHNQPLLVYCFVNYLRRNRCGG
;
A
#
# COMPACT_ATOMS: atom_id res chain seq x y z
N MET A 1 7.19 -29.38 -2.99
CA MET A 1 5.82 -29.31 -3.55
C MET A 1 5.66 -27.94 -4.19
N PRO A 2 5.34 -27.83 -5.48
CA PRO A 2 5.14 -26.53 -6.11
C PRO A 2 3.73 -26.06 -5.79
N THR A 3 3.61 -25.02 -4.96
CA THR A 3 2.36 -24.31 -4.75
C THR A 3 2.01 -23.61 -6.06
N VAL A 4 0.92 -24.05 -6.69
CA VAL A 4 0.34 -23.40 -7.88
C VAL A 4 0.04 -21.96 -7.48
N LYS A 5 0.80 -21.01 -8.03
CA LYS A 5 0.52 -19.59 -7.91
C LYS A 5 -0.72 -19.29 -8.74
N LEU A 6 -1.89 -19.44 -8.13
CA LEU A 6 -3.16 -19.02 -8.72
C LEU A 6 -3.13 -17.49 -8.89
N SER A 7 -2.72 -17.05 -10.07
CA SER A 7 -2.94 -15.70 -10.57
C SER A 7 -4.40 -15.57 -11.00
N PHE A 8 -5.05 -14.40 -10.85
CA PHE A 8 -6.46 -14.17 -11.27
C PHE A 8 -6.77 -14.72 -12.67
N LYS A 9 -5.78 -14.74 -13.56
CA LYS A 9 -5.91 -15.26 -14.93
C LYS A 9 -6.28 -16.74 -15.04
N GLU A 10 -6.00 -17.54 -14.02
CA GLU A 10 -6.34 -18.97 -13.99
C GLU A 10 -7.68 -19.25 -13.29
N TYR A 11 -8.30 -18.24 -12.66
CA TYR A 11 -9.69 -18.29 -12.24
C TYR A 11 -10.57 -17.98 -13.46
N ASN A 12 -11.04 -19.05 -14.10
CA ASN A 12 -12.04 -19.15 -15.17
C ASN A 12 -12.80 -17.83 -15.48
N PRO A 13 -12.74 -17.27 -16.71
CA PRO A 13 -13.35 -15.97 -17.08
C PRO A 13 -14.88 -16.03 -17.25
N VAL A 14 -15.52 -17.03 -16.66
CA VAL A 14 -16.98 -17.16 -16.71
C VAL A 14 -17.55 -16.34 -15.55
N ILE A 15 -17.86 -15.09 -15.87
CA ILE A 15 -18.96 -14.27 -15.34
C ILE A 15 -19.18 -14.39 -13.83
N VAL A 16 -18.76 -13.41 -13.03
CA VAL A 16 -19.62 -12.99 -11.92
C VAL A 16 -19.41 -11.51 -11.59
N ASN A 17 -20.49 -10.75 -11.70
CA ASN A 17 -20.55 -9.29 -11.70
C ASN A 17 -20.86 -8.70 -10.30
N ASP A 18 -20.76 -9.50 -9.24
CA ASP A 18 -21.32 -9.15 -7.94
C ASP A 18 -20.25 -9.00 -6.86
N ALA A 19 -20.37 -7.95 -6.04
CA ALA A 19 -19.51 -7.71 -4.88
C ALA A 19 -19.46 -8.90 -3.91
N VAL A 20 -20.55 -9.68 -3.85
CA VAL A 20 -20.66 -10.92 -3.06
C VAL A 20 -19.66 -11.99 -3.53
N THR A 21 -19.52 -12.18 -4.83
CA THR A 21 -18.63 -13.20 -5.40
C THR A 21 -17.17 -12.80 -5.26
N LEU A 22 -16.87 -11.50 -5.40
CA LEU A 22 -15.52 -10.98 -5.18
C LEU A 22 -15.10 -11.16 -3.70
N LYS A 23 -16.02 -10.93 -2.76
CA LYS A 23 -15.80 -11.20 -1.34
C LYS A 23 -15.53 -12.68 -1.08
N GLN A 24 -16.32 -13.58 -1.67
CA GLN A 24 -16.11 -15.03 -1.55
C GLN A 24 -14.77 -15.48 -2.15
N TYR A 25 -14.39 -14.95 -3.31
CA TYR A 25 -13.08 -15.20 -3.92
C TYR A 25 -11.95 -14.89 -2.94
N TRP A 26 -11.94 -13.68 -2.35
CA TRP A 26 -10.90 -13.28 -1.42
C TRP A 26 -10.91 -14.09 -0.12
N HIS A 27 -12.08 -14.46 0.40
CA HIS A 27 -12.17 -15.38 1.54
C HIS A 27 -11.53 -16.74 1.23
N ASN A 28 -11.85 -17.35 0.08
CA ASN A 28 -11.30 -18.64 -0.32
C ASN A 28 -9.79 -18.55 -0.57
N HIS A 29 -9.35 -17.50 -1.26
CA HIS A 29 -7.95 -17.26 -1.55
C HIS A 29 -7.13 -17.10 -0.25
N LEU A 30 -7.58 -16.25 0.68
CA LEU A 30 -6.90 -16.06 1.96
C LEU A 30 -7.00 -17.28 2.88
N ALA A 31 -8.05 -18.10 2.74
CA ALA A 31 -8.15 -19.35 3.47
C ALA A 31 -7.06 -20.35 3.08
N GLN A 32 -6.69 -20.38 1.80
CA GLN A 32 -5.64 -21.25 1.24
C GLN A 32 -4.24 -20.70 1.52
N GLU A 33 -3.98 -19.43 1.20
CA GLU A 33 -2.64 -18.82 1.29
C GLU A 33 -2.24 -18.47 2.73
N CYS A 34 -3.19 -18.22 3.62
CA CYS A 34 -2.95 -17.75 4.99
C CYS A 34 -3.69 -18.57 6.04
N SER A 35 -3.61 -19.90 5.93
CA SER A 35 -4.20 -20.82 6.91
C SER A 35 -3.69 -20.63 8.34
N GLN A 36 -2.50 -20.05 8.50
CA GLN A 36 -1.87 -19.72 9.78
C GLN A 36 -2.52 -18.51 10.49
N GLN A 37 -3.23 -17.66 9.76
CA GLN A 37 -3.89 -16.47 10.31
C GLN A 37 -5.28 -16.82 10.85
N SER A 38 -5.71 -16.12 11.90
CA SER A 38 -7.04 -16.32 12.46
C SER A 38 -8.15 -15.99 11.45
N ALA A 39 -9.33 -16.57 11.63
CA ALA A 39 -10.49 -16.25 10.80
C ALA A 39 -10.85 -14.76 10.85
N THR A 40 -10.70 -14.11 12.01
CA THR A 40 -10.96 -12.68 12.22
C THR A 40 -9.95 -11.80 11.48
N THR A 41 -8.65 -12.16 11.49
CA THR A 41 -7.61 -11.45 10.73
C THR A 41 -7.87 -11.56 9.23
N ARG A 42 -8.19 -12.75 8.73
CA ARG A 42 -8.53 -12.96 7.31
C ARG A 42 -9.74 -12.13 6.89
N ASP A 43 -10.82 -12.12 7.68
CA ASP A 43 -12.00 -11.30 7.41
C ASP A 43 -11.67 -9.80 7.40
N SER A 44 -10.85 -9.33 8.33
CA SER A 44 -10.39 -7.93 8.37
C SER A 44 -9.60 -7.56 7.11
N ILE A 45 -8.73 -8.45 6.62
CA ILE A 45 -7.98 -8.26 5.37
C ILE A 45 -8.91 -8.22 4.16
N VAL A 46 -9.89 -9.13 4.08
CA VAL A 46 -10.90 -9.11 3.00
C VAL A 46 -11.64 -7.78 2.99
N ARG A 47 -12.13 -7.34 4.15
CA ARG A 47 -12.83 -6.06 4.27
C ARG A 47 -11.92 -4.90 3.87
N TRP A 48 -10.65 -4.88 4.26
CA TRP A 48 -9.69 -3.84 3.86
C TRP A 48 -9.46 -3.80 2.34
N LEU A 49 -9.29 -4.96 1.69
CA LEU A 49 -9.12 -5.04 0.24
C LEU A 49 -10.34 -4.47 -0.50
N LEU A 50 -11.53 -4.75 0.01
CA LEU A 50 -12.80 -4.34 -0.59
C LEU A 50 -13.28 -2.95 -0.16
N ALA A 51 -12.85 -2.41 0.99
CA ALA A 51 -13.39 -1.19 1.60
C ALA A 51 -13.30 0.05 0.70
N LYS A 52 -12.33 0.09 -0.22
CA LYS A 52 -12.20 1.19 -1.17
C LYS A 52 -13.28 1.18 -2.26
N ASP A 53 -13.77 -0.01 -2.60
CA ASP A 53 -14.52 -0.24 -3.82
C ASP A 53 -15.93 -0.79 -3.53
N LEU A 54 -16.26 -1.27 -2.32
CA LEU A 54 -17.56 -1.89 -1.96
C LEU A 54 -18.80 -1.06 -2.36
N GLU A 55 -18.81 0.24 -2.08
CA GLU A 55 -19.93 1.13 -2.45
C GLU A 55 -19.95 1.51 -3.94
N ARG A 56 -18.83 1.32 -4.64
CA ARG A 56 -18.65 1.71 -6.04
C ARG A 56 -18.72 0.53 -7.00
N LEU A 57 -18.40 -0.69 -6.55
CA LEU A 57 -18.28 -1.89 -7.37
C LEU A 57 -19.55 -2.20 -8.15
N GLU A 58 -20.72 -1.93 -7.58
CA GLU A 58 -22.02 -2.12 -8.24
C GLU A 58 -22.29 -1.09 -9.36
N LEU A 59 -21.55 0.02 -9.37
CA LEU A 59 -21.69 1.13 -10.31
C LEU A 59 -20.55 1.19 -11.34
N LEU A 60 -19.49 0.38 -11.16
CA LEU A 60 -18.31 0.40 -12.02
C LEU A 60 -18.59 -0.30 -13.36
N GLN A 61 -18.12 0.32 -14.44
CA GLN A 61 -18.11 -0.33 -15.74
C GLN A 61 -17.16 -1.54 -15.73
N PRO A 62 -17.37 -2.55 -16.60
CA PRO A 62 -16.53 -3.76 -16.60
C PRO A 62 -15.03 -3.50 -16.67
N LYS A 63 -14.61 -2.47 -17.41
CA LYS A 63 -13.19 -2.06 -17.51
C LYS A 63 -12.65 -1.50 -16.19
N GLU A 64 -13.46 -0.73 -15.47
CA GLU A 64 -13.07 -0.13 -14.18
C GLU A 64 -13.04 -1.19 -13.08
N LEU A 65 -13.94 -2.17 -13.15
CA LEU A 65 -13.95 -3.34 -12.28
C LEU A 65 -12.65 -4.14 -12.41
N GLU A 66 -12.15 -4.37 -13.64
CA GLU A 66 -10.86 -5.04 -13.85
C GLU A 66 -9.68 -4.26 -13.27
N VAL A 67 -9.69 -2.92 -13.40
CA VAL A 67 -8.68 -2.06 -12.75
C VAL A 67 -8.77 -2.15 -11.23
N ALA A 68 -9.98 -2.18 -10.66
CA ALA A 68 -10.18 -2.33 -9.22
C ALA A 68 -9.65 -3.69 -8.72
N LYS A 69 -9.95 -4.80 -9.41
CA LYS A 69 -9.41 -6.13 -9.09
C LYS A 69 -7.88 -6.16 -9.12
N GLN A 70 -7.27 -5.57 -10.14
CA GLN A 70 -5.80 -5.47 -10.21
C GLN A 70 -5.23 -4.65 -9.05
N ALA A 71 -5.90 -3.56 -8.66
CA ALA A 71 -5.49 -2.78 -7.51
C ALA A 71 -5.61 -3.56 -6.18
N MET A 72 -6.64 -4.39 -6.02
CA MET A 72 -6.80 -5.28 -4.86
C MET A 72 -5.68 -6.33 -4.81
N GLU A 73 -5.40 -6.99 -5.94
CA GLU A 73 -4.29 -7.93 -6.01
C GLU A 73 -2.95 -7.28 -5.64
N TYR A 74 -2.73 -6.06 -6.13
CA TYR A 74 -1.50 -5.34 -5.87
C TYR A 74 -1.34 -5.03 -4.38
N ARG A 75 -2.41 -4.54 -3.73
CA ARG A 75 -2.46 -4.33 -2.28
C ARG A 75 -2.20 -5.62 -1.51
N TRP A 76 -2.82 -6.73 -1.92
CA TRP A 76 -2.59 -8.04 -1.32
C TRP A 76 -1.12 -8.46 -1.43
N LYS A 77 -0.52 -8.34 -2.62
CA LYS A 77 0.89 -8.69 -2.85
C LYS A 77 1.83 -7.87 -1.97
N ILE A 78 1.56 -6.57 -1.79
CA ILE A 78 2.34 -5.73 -0.87
C ILE A 78 2.20 -6.23 0.58
N LEU A 79 0.95 -6.40 1.04
CA LEU A 79 0.64 -6.83 2.40
C LEU A 79 1.32 -8.17 2.73
N HIS A 80 1.05 -9.19 1.90
CA HIS A 80 1.53 -10.55 2.09
C HIS A 80 3.06 -10.64 2.06
N LYS A 81 3.70 -9.94 1.12
CA LYS A 81 5.14 -10.08 0.91
C LYS A 81 5.98 -9.30 1.92
N HIS A 82 5.49 -8.15 2.42
CA HIS A 82 6.34 -7.23 3.17
C HIS A 82 5.92 -7.01 4.63
N TYR A 83 4.68 -7.29 4.98
CA TYR A 83 4.14 -6.86 6.28
C TYR A 83 3.46 -7.98 7.07
N LEU A 84 2.73 -8.88 6.40
CA LEU A 84 1.97 -9.93 7.09
C LEU A 84 2.92 -10.90 7.82
N GLY A 85 2.67 -11.09 9.12
CA GLY A 85 3.49 -11.97 9.97
C GLY A 85 4.85 -11.40 10.38
N ILE A 86 5.16 -10.14 10.02
CA ILE A 86 6.39 -9.45 10.41
C ILE A 86 6.18 -8.73 11.76
N SER A 87 7.24 -8.62 12.57
CA SER A 87 7.19 -7.81 13.80
C SER A 87 6.95 -6.33 13.48
N PRO A 88 6.38 -5.53 14.40
CA PRO A 88 6.13 -4.11 14.16
C PRO A 88 7.36 -3.32 13.70
N GLU A 89 8.52 -3.57 14.32
CA GLU A 89 9.78 -2.91 14.00
C GLU A 89 10.29 -3.34 12.62
N GLY A 90 10.17 -4.63 12.30
CA GLY A 90 10.53 -5.18 10.99
C GLY A 90 9.65 -4.63 9.89
N ALA A 91 8.35 -4.52 10.13
CA ALA A 91 7.37 -3.97 9.21
C ALA A 91 7.65 -2.47 8.92
N TYR A 92 7.95 -1.69 9.96
CA TYR A 92 8.38 -0.30 9.79
C TYR A 92 9.69 -0.17 9.00
N ARG A 93 10.70 -0.99 9.33
CA ARG A 93 11.97 -1.02 8.59
C ARG A 93 11.76 -1.37 7.12
N ASN A 94 10.86 -2.31 6.82
CA ASN A 94 10.50 -2.69 5.46
C ASN A 94 9.90 -1.49 4.71
N LEU A 95 8.96 -0.77 5.33
CA LEU A 95 8.37 0.43 4.74
C LEU A 95 9.44 1.48 4.40
N ILE A 96 10.26 1.85 5.38
CA ILE A 96 11.31 2.87 5.20
C ILE A 96 12.31 2.46 4.12
N THR A 97 12.75 1.20 4.14
CA THR A 97 13.72 0.70 3.15
C THR A 97 13.14 0.76 1.74
N ARG A 98 11.89 0.30 1.54
CA ARG A 98 11.26 0.26 0.22
C ARG A 98 10.98 1.65 -0.34
N LEU A 99 10.44 2.54 0.49
CA LEU A 99 10.19 3.92 0.08
C LEU A 99 11.50 4.68 -0.16
N GLY A 100 12.52 4.43 0.67
CA GLY A 100 13.87 4.96 0.46
C GLY A 100 14.46 4.53 -0.88
N SER A 101 14.39 3.24 -1.21
CA SER A 101 14.83 2.70 -2.52
C SER A 101 14.08 3.32 -3.69
N LEU A 102 12.75 3.49 -3.58
CA LEU A 102 11.94 4.13 -4.61
C LEU A 102 12.41 5.57 -4.89
N VAL A 103 12.61 6.33 -3.82
CA VAL A 103 12.95 7.75 -3.90
C VAL A 103 14.39 7.96 -4.36
N SER A 104 15.32 7.14 -3.87
CA SER A 104 16.74 7.21 -4.23
C SER A 104 17.04 6.80 -5.68
N ALA A 105 16.12 6.09 -6.34
CA ALA A 105 16.22 5.80 -7.78
C ALA A 105 16.03 7.05 -8.67
N HIS A 106 15.49 8.15 -8.12
CA HIS A 106 15.28 9.38 -8.88
C HIS A 106 16.57 10.23 -8.91
N SER A 107 17.03 10.56 -10.12
CA SER A 107 18.33 11.21 -10.35
C SER A 107 18.52 12.52 -9.57
N GLN A 108 17.51 13.41 -9.54
CA GLN A 108 17.61 14.67 -8.80
C GLN A 108 17.82 14.47 -7.30
N ILE A 109 17.22 13.42 -6.74
CA ILE A 109 17.31 13.11 -5.31
C ILE A 109 18.65 12.45 -5.03
N GLN A 110 19.06 11.52 -5.89
CA GLN A 110 20.39 10.91 -5.82
C GLN A 110 21.51 11.96 -5.83
N THR A 111 21.45 12.94 -6.73
CA THR A 111 22.42 14.06 -6.76
C THR A 111 22.37 14.89 -5.49
N TRP A 112 21.18 15.17 -4.95
CA TRP A 112 21.05 15.90 -3.68
C TRP A 112 21.65 15.12 -2.51
N VAL A 113 21.38 13.82 -2.39
CA VAL A 113 21.95 12.95 -1.35
C VAL A 113 23.48 12.91 -1.46
N ALA A 114 24.01 12.74 -2.68
CA ALA A 114 25.46 12.65 -2.90
C ALA A 114 26.23 13.95 -2.63
N SER A 115 25.56 15.10 -2.62
CA SER A 115 26.22 16.40 -2.51
C SER A 115 26.83 16.72 -1.13
N SER A 116 26.38 16.08 -0.04
CA SER A 116 27.03 16.23 1.27
C SER A 116 26.71 15.09 2.24
N ARG A 117 27.63 14.85 3.19
CA ARG A 117 27.43 13.87 4.27
C ARG A 117 26.21 14.22 5.15
N ALA A 118 25.97 15.51 5.40
CA ALA A 118 24.80 15.96 6.14
C ALA A 118 23.50 15.58 5.43
N ARG A 119 23.46 15.70 4.09
CA ARG A 119 22.29 15.31 3.29
C ARG A 119 22.07 13.80 3.28
N GLN A 120 23.14 13.01 3.26
CA GLN A 120 23.07 11.55 3.42
C GLN A 120 22.42 11.16 4.75
N SER A 121 22.83 11.78 5.86
CA SER A 121 22.23 11.53 7.16
C SER A 121 20.76 11.97 7.22
N SER A 122 20.43 13.13 6.65
CA SER A 122 19.06 13.66 6.70
C SER A 122 18.07 12.98 5.74
N PHE A 123 18.52 12.13 4.81
CA PHE A 123 17.64 11.54 3.79
C PHE A 123 16.48 10.76 4.41
N ILE A 124 16.78 9.94 5.42
CA ILE A 124 15.78 9.17 6.14
C ILE A 124 14.86 10.08 6.94
N ASP A 125 15.37 11.14 7.54
CA ASP A 125 14.57 12.10 8.31
C ASP A 125 13.56 12.82 7.41
N VAL A 126 14.00 13.27 6.21
CA VAL A 126 13.10 13.88 5.22
C VAL A 126 12.05 12.86 4.75
N LEU A 127 12.45 11.62 4.49
CA LEU A 127 11.51 10.57 4.11
C LEU A 127 10.44 10.33 5.20
N GLN A 128 10.87 10.22 6.46
CA GLN A 128 9.96 10.05 7.59
C GLN A 128 9.02 11.25 7.75
N HIS A 129 9.55 12.47 7.61
CA HIS A 129 8.75 13.69 7.66
C HIS A 129 7.67 13.70 6.56
N LEU A 130 8.01 13.32 5.33
CA LEU A 130 7.04 13.24 4.24
C LEU A 130 5.97 12.17 4.47
N ILE A 131 6.34 11.03 5.04
CA ILE A 131 5.35 10.00 5.42
C ILE A 131 4.42 10.54 6.51
N GLN A 132 4.96 11.24 7.51
CA GLN A 132 4.15 11.88 8.56
C GLN A 132 3.22 12.96 8.00
N GLU A 133 3.70 13.82 7.11
CA GLU A 133 2.86 14.81 6.42
C GLU A 133 1.77 14.14 5.58
N LEU A 134 2.09 13.05 4.86
CA LEU A 134 1.11 12.26 4.13
C LEU A 134 0.06 11.68 5.07
N LEU A 135 0.45 11.18 6.23
CA LEU A 135 -0.51 10.65 7.19
C LEU A 135 -1.39 11.77 7.77
N GLN A 136 -0.83 12.92 8.13
CA GLN A 136 -1.55 13.99 8.84
C GLN A 136 -2.41 14.87 7.92
N ASN A 137 -1.90 15.25 6.75
CA ASN A 137 -2.47 16.30 5.92
C ASN A 137 -3.23 15.77 4.69
N ASN A 138 -3.12 14.47 4.39
CA ASN A 138 -3.78 13.90 3.23
C ASN A 138 -5.13 13.29 3.60
N THR A 139 -6.22 13.84 3.04
CA THR A 139 -7.58 13.38 3.28
C THR A 139 -7.77 11.90 2.97
N TYR A 140 -7.15 11.39 1.90
CA TYR A 140 -7.25 9.98 1.56
C TYR A 140 -6.58 9.09 2.61
N MET A 141 -5.40 9.45 3.12
CA MET A 141 -4.74 8.66 4.17
C MET A 141 -5.48 8.70 5.50
N GLN A 142 -6.03 9.86 5.87
CA GLN A 142 -6.89 9.99 7.06
C GLN A 142 -8.13 9.08 6.98
N GLN A 143 -8.78 9.03 5.81
CA GLN A 143 -9.90 8.10 5.57
C GLN A 143 -9.45 6.64 5.66
N GLN A 144 -8.28 6.29 5.11
CA GLN A 144 -7.74 4.93 5.23
C GLN A 144 -7.45 4.55 6.69
N MET A 145 -6.85 5.44 7.47
CA MET A 145 -6.61 5.21 8.90
C MET A 145 -7.92 5.00 9.67
N ALA A 146 -8.92 5.84 9.44
CA ALA A 146 -10.23 5.72 10.07
C ALA A 146 -10.93 4.41 9.69
N CYS A 147 -10.86 4.01 8.41
CA CYS A 147 -11.40 2.75 7.94
C CYS A 147 -10.70 1.56 8.61
N ILE A 148 -9.36 1.51 8.59
CA ILE A 148 -8.57 0.42 9.19
C ILE A 148 -8.87 0.27 10.69
N ALA A 149 -9.04 1.39 11.41
CA ALA A 149 -9.39 1.38 12.83
C ALA A 149 -10.75 0.73 13.11
N GLN A 150 -11.69 0.77 12.15
CA GLN A 150 -13.00 0.11 12.27
C GLN A 150 -12.96 -1.39 11.91
N LEU A 151 -11.94 -1.85 11.19
CA LEU A 151 -11.86 -3.23 10.70
C LEU A 151 -11.41 -4.23 11.77
N THR A 152 -10.55 -3.79 12.71
CA THR A 152 -9.97 -4.68 13.72
C THR A 152 -9.52 -3.88 14.95
N ASN A 153 -9.53 -4.52 16.13
CA ASN A 153 -8.97 -3.96 17.37
C ASN A 153 -7.50 -4.37 17.59
N ASP A 154 -6.97 -5.26 16.75
CA ASP A 154 -5.56 -5.68 16.81
C ASP A 154 -4.66 -4.58 16.24
N ARG A 155 -3.88 -3.93 17.12
CA ARG A 155 -2.94 -2.87 16.75
C ARG A 155 -1.85 -3.34 15.78
N GLN A 156 -1.40 -4.59 15.88
CA GLN A 156 -0.38 -5.10 14.95
C GLN A 156 -0.96 -5.22 13.55
N LEU A 157 -2.19 -5.72 13.44
CA LEU A 157 -2.88 -5.81 12.15
C LEU A 157 -3.19 -4.42 11.60
N GLN A 158 -3.65 -3.48 12.43
CA GLN A 158 -3.88 -2.09 11.99
C GLN A 158 -2.61 -1.47 11.38
N ASN A 159 -1.46 -1.59 12.06
CA ASN A 159 -0.18 -1.07 11.57
C ASN A 159 0.24 -1.74 10.25
N THR A 160 0.10 -3.05 10.17
CA THR A 160 0.42 -3.84 8.97
C THR A 160 -0.41 -3.38 7.77
N LEU A 161 -1.73 -3.22 7.94
CA LEU A 161 -2.63 -2.73 6.89
C LEU A 161 -2.32 -1.27 6.51
N LEU A 162 -1.97 -0.43 7.48
CA LEU A 162 -1.61 0.95 7.25
C LEU A 162 -0.31 1.05 6.44
N PHE A 163 0.73 0.28 6.78
CA PHE A 163 1.99 0.29 6.03
C PHE A 163 1.81 -0.17 4.58
N ALA A 164 1.01 -1.22 4.36
CA ALA A 164 0.66 -1.64 3.00
C ALA A 164 -0.08 -0.54 2.22
N SER A 165 -0.96 0.20 2.89
CA SER A 165 -1.70 1.32 2.30
C SER A 165 -0.78 2.51 1.96
N ILE A 166 0.19 2.82 2.84
CA ILE A 166 1.22 3.85 2.59
C ILE A 166 2.05 3.48 1.37
N GLU A 167 2.54 2.25 1.32
CA GLU A 167 3.38 1.82 0.21
C GLU A 167 2.64 1.87 -1.14
N GLU A 168 1.40 1.37 -1.19
CA GLU A 168 0.58 1.44 -2.41
C GLU A 168 0.33 2.89 -2.83
N TYR A 169 -0.01 3.76 -1.88
CA TYR A 169 -0.31 5.16 -2.16
C TYR A 169 0.92 5.94 -2.63
N ALA A 170 2.08 5.68 -2.03
CA ALA A 170 3.36 6.30 -2.40
C ALA A 170 3.78 5.97 -3.84
N LEU A 171 3.38 4.81 -4.35
CA LEU A 171 3.69 4.33 -5.69
C LEU A 171 2.70 4.82 -6.76
N ARG A 172 1.58 5.44 -6.38
CA ARG A 172 0.63 5.99 -7.35
C ARG A 172 1.29 7.07 -8.20
N SER A 173 1.08 7.00 -9.50
CA SER A 173 1.63 7.97 -10.45
C SER A 173 0.89 9.30 -10.36
N VAL A 174 1.65 10.38 -10.21
CA VAL A 174 1.21 11.77 -10.28
C VAL A 174 2.17 12.51 -11.21
N HIS A 175 1.67 13.08 -12.30
CA HIS A 175 2.50 13.70 -13.34
C HIS A 175 3.64 12.80 -13.86
N ASN A 176 3.33 11.53 -14.16
CA ASN A 176 4.28 10.52 -14.69
C ASN A 176 5.42 10.12 -13.73
N GLN A 177 5.29 10.37 -12.44
CA GLN A 177 6.24 9.92 -11.41
C GLN A 177 5.50 9.45 -10.15
N PRO A 178 6.09 8.59 -9.31
CA PRO A 178 5.48 8.20 -8.05
C PRO A 178 5.19 9.40 -7.16
N LEU A 179 4.04 9.41 -6.47
CA LEU A 179 3.61 10.48 -5.58
C LEU A 179 4.71 10.86 -4.58
N LEU A 180 5.33 9.86 -3.96
CA LEU A 180 6.37 10.12 -2.96
C LEU A 180 7.60 10.82 -3.55
N VAL A 181 7.99 10.46 -4.78
CA VAL A 181 9.09 11.12 -5.50
C VAL A 181 8.73 12.58 -5.78
N TYR A 182 7.50 12.84 -6.24
CA TYR A 182 7.00 14.20 -6.45
C TYR A 182 7.03 15.04 -5.17
N CYS A 183 6.51 14.49 -4.06
CA CYS A 183 6.53 15.14 -2.74
C CYS A 183 7.97 15.47 -2.31
N PHE A 184 8.89 14.52 -2.48
CA PHE A 184 10.29 14.71 -2.10
C PHE A 184 10.96 15.81 -2.94
N VAL A 185 10.79 15.80 -4.26
CA VAL A 185 11.34 16.85 -5.15
C VAL A 185 10.77 18.21 -4.78
N ASN A 186 9.47 18.31 -4.48
CA ASN A 186 8.85 19.55 -4.06
C ASN A 186 9.40 20.06 -2.71
N TYR A 187 9.60 19.17 -1.74
CA TYR A 187 10.25 19.50 -0.49
C TYR A 187 11.65 20.07 -0.71
N LEU A 188 12.45 19.45 -1.59
CA LEU A 188 13.79 19.96 -1.94
C LEU A 188 13.73 21.35 -2.58
N ARG A 189 12.74 21.62 -3.44
CA ARG A 189 12.59 22.94 -4.07
C ARG A 189 12.26 24.02 -3.03
N ARG A 190 11.32 23.75 -2.13
CA ARG A 190 10.91 24.70 -1.07
C ARG A 190 12.07 25.05 -0.15
N ASN A 191 12.86 24.06 0.25
CA ASN A 191 14.00 24.28 1.16
C ASN A 191 15.25 24.87 0.47
N ARG A 192 15.30 24.94 -0.86
CA ARG A 192 16.38 25.64 -1.59
C ARG A 192 16.10 27.13 -1.78
N CYS A 193 14.85 27.58 -1.71
CA CYS A 193 14.45 28.97 -1.95
C CYS A 193 14.32 29.80 -0.66
N GLY A 194 14.57 29.23 0.52
CA GLY A 194 14.48 29.90 1.83
C GLY A 194 15.83 30.27 2.45
N GLY A 195 16.88 30.44 1.64
CA GLY A 195 18.21 30.87 2.07
C GLY A 195 18.51 32.31 1.69
#